data_AF-A0A7C1CG61-F1
#
_entry.id   AF-A0A7C1CG61-F1
#
_cell.length_a   1.000
_cell.length_b   1.000
_cell.length_c   1.000
_cell.angle_alpha   90.00
_cell.angle_beta   90.00
_cell.angle_gamma   90.00
#
_symmetry.space_group_name_H-M   'P 1'
#
loop_
_entity.id
_entity.type
_entity.pdbx_description
1 polymer ?
#
loop_
_entity_poly.entity_id
_entity_poly.type
_entity_poly.pdbx_seq_one_letter_code
_entity_poly.pdbx_strand_id
1 'polypeptide(L)'
;MQPQTAINSRKRKSSANLLLSVLLNIMAASYNHRKSLRKYLSSDQGWINFTVGIRTETGTVENSISFLNGTVSVTRRIPADADVVVVFASDAALKKILTAPTTEQVYMLLKSEMRTEGKQTYLLVFFFLLSVLLQAQQRKGLEKEHVQSRKSALAECPHHRPELSRALEARRTRSMKAESIDPGVQFLEDPYLSQYTLENFPRLKGFLDLHFTTKAQVCIEMPRLLTQWHKQNGFDTKADGTPWIPELRRGHAFAYIMENRKPIVRKGDLIAGTTTSKEVGALPYVDAAGTYLWPELFTVPHRLLFPYDISNDELWALHHEIFPYWIDKNFRERVRSKHNDSLAQQIDERFAVYFTFKSSAFSHTIPDFPKILSLGTHGIIEETNRAMKEDPDPDKNAVREAMIISLRGLTAYSKNLARQAAAEAAAEADPQRRVELERLAEICSQVVEYPARTLDEAINAIWITMVGAHIENTNAGLSLGRLDQWLQPYFASDMAKLATKEEREEYIKRAIELVGCFFFRCTDHLPCMPYIATIYFGGSSSDQAITLGGLTPEGEDAVNDMTYIFLKVTE
;
A
#
# COMPACT_ATOMS: atom_id res chain seq x y z
N MET A 1 -0.87 1.13 41.59
CA MET A 1 -1.57 2.30 42.16
C MET A 1 -0.76 2.85 43.32
N GLN A 2 -0.10 4.00 43.11
CA GLN A 2 0.23 4.95 44.18
C GLN A 2 -0.59 6.21 43.87
N PRO A 3 -1.16 6.91 44.86
CA PRO A 3 -1.98 8.08 44.60
C PRO A 3 -1.07 9.22 44.14
N GLN A 4 -1.28 9.71 42.91
CA GLN A 4 -0.71 10.99 42.50
C GLN A 4 -1.27 12.08 43.39
N THR A 5 -0.42 12.60 44.28
CA THR A 5 -0.63 13.86 44.98
C THR A 5 -0.97 14.95 43.97
N ALA A 6 -2.16 15.54 44.13
CA ALA A 6 -2.60 16.72 43.41
C ALA A 6 -1.62 17.88 43.69
N ILE A 7 -0.69 18.14 42.76
CA ILE A 7 0.10 19.38 42.77
C ILE A 7 -0.80 20.49 42.25
N ASN A 8 -1.57 21.05 43.17
CA ASN A 8 -2.36 22.25 42.95
C ASN A 8 -1.45 23.47 43.17
N SER A 9 -0.60 23.78 42.19
CA SER A 9 0.04 25.09 42.09
C SER A 9 -0.23 25.67 40.69
N ARG A 10 -0.93 26.81 40.64
CA ARG A 10 -1.08 27.60 39.40
C ARG A 10 0.31 28.09 38.99
N LYS A 11 1.06 27.27 38.27
CA LYS A 11 2.33 27.69 37.66
C LYS A 11 2.06 28.87 36.72
N ARG A 12 2.92 29.89 36.81
CA ARG A 12 2.83 31.08 35.96
C ARG A 12 2.93 30.66 34.49
N LYS A 13 1.93 31.03 33.68
CA LYS A 13 1.94 30.75 32.24
C LYS A 13 3.13 31.48 31.59
N SER A 14 3.82 30.80 30.68
CA SER A 14 5.03 31.33 30.05
C SER A 14 4.71 32.22 28.83
N SER A 15 5.74 32.87 28.27
CA SER A 15 5.61 33.56 26.98
C SER A 15 5.26 32.62 25.83
N ALA A 16 5.65 31.34 25.92
CA ALA A 16 5.26 30.32 24.95
C ALA A 16 3.73 30.08 24.97
N ASN A 17 3.10 30.16 26.15
CA ASN A 17 1.65 30.03 26.28
C ASN A 17 0.90 31.17 25.58
N LEU A 18 1.41 32.40 25.72
CA LEU A 18 0.84 33.57 25.04
C LEU A 18 0.99 33.44 23.52
N LEU A 19 2.18 33.09 23.04
CA LEU A 19 2.44 32.88 21.61
C LEU A 19 1.51 31.82 21.02
N LEU A 20 1.39 30.66 21.68
CA LEU A 20 0.48 29.60 21.25
C LEU A 20 -0.97 30.08 21.20
N SER A 21 -1.44 30.75 22.25
CA SER A 21 -2.80 31.30 22.29
C SER A 21 -3.05 32.27 21.13
N VAL A 22 -2.09 33.13 20.77
CA VAL A 22 -2.23 34.04 19.62
C VAL A 22 -2.33 33.26 18.31
N LEU A 23 -1.44 32.29 18.08
CA LEU A 23 -1.44 31.49 16.85
C LEU A 23 -2.74 30.70 16.67
N LEU A 24 -3.25 30.07 17.74
CA LEU A 24 -4.53 29.35 17.70
C LEU A 24 -5.71 30.30 17.40
N ASN A 25 -5.71 31.52 17.95
CA ASN A 25 -6.76 32.49 17.65
C ASN A 25 -6.68 33.00 16.20
N ILE A 26 -5.48 33.15 15.64
CA ILE A 26 -5.29 33.47 14.21
C ILE A 26 -5.83 32.34 13.33
N MET A 27 -5.55 31.08 13.69
CA MET A 27 -6.11 29.91 13.00
C MET A 27 -7.64 29.93 13.07
N ALA A 28 -8.22 30.11 14.26
CA ALA A 28 -9.67 30.15 14.46
C ALA A 28 -10.33 31.27 13.64
N ALA A 29 -9.77 32.49 13.68
CA ALA A 29 -10.25 33.62 12.88
C ALA A 29 -10.16 33.33 11.38
N SER A 30 -9.09 32.67 10.92
CA SER A 30 -8.92 32.29 9.51
C SER A 30 -10.05 31.39 9.04
N TYR A 31 -10.38 30.35 9.82
CA TYR A 31 -11.46 29.41 9.47
C TYR A 31 -12.87 29.98 9.64
N ASN A 32 -13.09 30.84 10.64
CA ASN A 32 -14.40 31.45 10.88
C ASN A 32 -14.76 32.52 9.83
N HIS A 33 -13.77 33.29 9.34
CA HIS A 33 -14.03 34.44 8.48
C HIS A 33 -13.75 34.20 6.99
N ARG A 34 -12.95 33.19 6.61
CA ARG A 34 -12.63 32.91 5.21
C ARG A 34 -13.43 31.70 4.70
N LYS A 35 -14.44 31.95 3.87
CA LYS A 35 -15.28 30.90 3.26
C LYS A 35 -14.48 29.83 2.52
N SER A 36 -13.38 30.21 1.85
CA SER A 36 -12.49 29.28 1.14
C SER A 36 -11.78 28.28 2.05
N LEU A 37 -11.63 28.60 3.34
CA LEU A 37 -11.03 27.73 4.35
C LEU A 37 -12.10 26.94 5.12
N ARG A 38 -13.24 27.58 5.41
CA ARG A 38 -14.34 26.95 6.18
C ARG A 38 -14.83 25.63 5.58
N LYS A 39 -14.74 25.45 4.26
CA LYS A 39 -15.10 24.19 3.59
C LYS A 39 -14.32 22.96 4.08
N TYR A 40 -13.09 23.15 4.58
CA TYR A 40 -12.26 22.06 5.11
C TYR A 40 -12.70 21.60 6.50
N LEU A 41 -13.69 22.26 7.12
CA LEU A 41 -14.25 21.85 8.42
C LEU A 41 -15.39 20.83 8.29
N SER A 42 -15.80 20.51 7.07
CA SER A 42 -16.92 19.61 6.78
C SER A 42 -16.49 18.42 5.93
N SER A 43 -17.12 17.28 6.21
CA SER A 43 -17.16 16.10 5.37
C SER A 43 -18.48 16.06 4.56
N ASP A 44 -18.60 15.07 3.68
CA ASP A 44 -19.87 14.75 3.02
C ASP A 44 -20.96 14.24 3.98
N GLN A 45 -20.61 13.92 5.23
CA GLN A 45 -21.53 13.51 6.30
C GLN A 45 -21.76 14.60 7.36
N GLY A 46 -21.33 15.84 7.11
CA GLY A 46 -21.52 16.98 8.01
C GLY A 46 -20.22 17.50 8.63
N TRP A 47 -20.33 18.29 9.70
CA TRP A 47 -19.19 18.94 10.34
C TRP A 47 -18.25 17.92 11.01
N ILE A 48 -16.94 18.09 10.82
CA ILE A 48 -15.92 17.32 11.51
C ILE A 48 -15.73 17.97 12.89
N ASN A 49 -16.42 17.43 13.89
CA ASN A 49 -16.42 17.97 15.24
C ASN A 49 -15.33 17.33 16.09
N PHE A 50 -14.45 18.16 16.68
CA PHE A 50 -13.39 17.68 17.59
C PHE A 50 -12.72 18.81 18.37
N THR A 51 -12.01 18.46 19.43
CA THR A 51 -11.22 19.34 20.28
C THR A 51 -9.79 18.82 20.44
N VAL A 52 -8.82 19.72 20.25
CA VAL A 52 -7.39 19.45 20.45
C VAL A 52 -6.88 20.24 21.64
N GLY A 53 -6.36 19.55 22.64
CA GLY A 53 -5.58 20.15 23.73
C GLY A 53 -4.10 20.26 23.37
N ILE A 54 -3.44 21.32 23.83
CA ILE A 54 -1.99 21.49 23.71
C ILE A 54 -1.45 21.95 25.06
N ARG A 55 -0.52 21.18 25.63
CA ARG A 55 0.12 21.49 26.91
C ARG A 55 1.60 21.12 26.93
N THR A 56 2.31 21.64 27.93
CA THR A 56 3.67 21.19 28.27
C THR A 56 3.68 20.34 29.54
N GLU A 57 4.61 19.39 29.66
CA GLU A 57 4.79 18.59 30.89
C GLU A 57 5.16 19.47 32.10
N THR A 58 5.83 20.60 31.84
CA THR A 58 6.13 21.61 32.84
C THR A 58 4.88 22.31 33.41
N GLY A 59 3.73 22.26 32.71
CA GLY A 59 2.46 22.90 33.11
C GLY A 59 2.40 24.42 32.83
N THR A 60 3.41 24.97 32.16
CA THR A 60 3.54 26.39 31.84
C THR A 60 2.74 26.81 30.61
N VAL A 61 2.35 25.85 29.77
CA VAL A 61 1.49 26.04 28.60
C VAL A 61 0.27 25.15 28.68
N GLU A 62 -0.89 25.73 28.36
CA GLU A 62 -2.17 25.02 28.26
C GLU A 62 -3.16 25.85 27.44
N ASN A 63 -3.58 25.32 26.30
CA ASN A 63 -4.70 25.85 25.51
C ASN A 63 -5.39 24.68 24.83
N SER A 64 -6.62 24.91 24.34
CA SER A 64 -7.25 24.01 23.39
C SER A 64 -7.93 24.79 22.28
N ILE A 65 -8.13 24.10 21.16
CA ILE A 65 -8.86 24.59 20.00
C ILE A 65 -9.95 23.58 19.66
N SER A 66 -11.17 24.07 19.49
CA SER A 66 -12.36 23.24 19.22
C SER A 66 -12.95 23.63 17.88
N PHE A 67 -13.24 22.63 17.05
CA PHE A 67 -13.91 22.73 15.77
C PHE A 67 -15.30 22.14 15.96
N LEU A 68 -16.32 22.98 16.13
CA LEU A 68 -17.68 22.54 16.46
C LEU A 68 -18.68 23.25 15.55
N ASN A 69 -19.49 22.47 14.83
CA ASN A 69 -20.56 22.94 13.96
C ASN A 69 -20.09 24.02 12.96
N GLY A 70 -18.90 23.81 12.38
CA GLY A 70 -18.30 24.72 11.42
C GLY A 70 -17.80 26.05 12.01
N THR A 71 -17.62 26.10 13.34
CA THR A 71 -17.04 27.22 14.09
C THR A 71 -15.80 26.75 14.83
N VAL A 72 -14.75 27.57 14.81
CA VAL A 72 -13.49 27.29 15.51
C VAL A 72 -13.35 28.23 16.70
N SER A 73 -13.06 27.69 17.88
CA SER A 73 -12.90 28.47 19.11
C SER A 73 -11.67 28.03 19.89
N VAL A 74 -11.11 28.93 20.70
CA VAL A 74 -9.89 28.69 21.49
C VAL A 74 -10.17 28.95 22.96
N THR A 75 -9.79 28.02 23.82
CA THR A 75 -9.92 28.15 25.28
C THR A 75 -8.57 28.01 25.97
N ARG A 76 -8.42 28.66 27.12
CA ARG A 76 -7.17 28.67 27.92
C ARG A 76 -6.99 27.42 28.79
N ARG A 77 -7.94 26.49 28.74
CA ARG A 77 -7.94 25.22 29.47
C ARG A 77 -8.36 24.13 28.51
N ILE A 78 -7.82 22.95 28.73
CA ILE A 78 -8.16 21.75 27.97
C ILE A 78 -9.41 21.13 28.60
N PRO A 79 -10.51 20.98 27.86
CA PRO A 79 -11.70 20.27 28.32
C PRO A 79 -11.39 18.81 28.67
N ALA A 80 -12.14 18.23 29.61
CA ALA A 80 -11.98 16.83 30.00
C ALA A 80 -12.35 15.85 28.87
N ASP A 81 -13.21 16.29 27.96
CA ASP A 81 -13.70 15.59 26.77
C ASP A 81 -12.92 15.95 25.50
N ALA A 82 -11.72 16.52 25.61
CA ALA A 82 -10.86 16.75 24.44
C ALA A 82 -10.51 15.42 23.75
N ASP A 83 -10.72 15.34 22.43
CA ASP A 83 -10.49 14.11 21.66
C ASP A 83 -9.02 13.69 21.62
N VAL A 84 -8.13 14.68 21.62
CA VAL A 84 -6.68 14.46 21.61
C VAL A 84 -5.95 15.60 22.31
N VAL A 85 -4.85 15.28 22.99
CA VAL A 85 -3.97 16.23 23.64
C VAL A 85 -2.54 16.02 23.17
N VAL A 86 -1.93 17.08 22.62
CA VAL A 86 -0.49 17.11 22.33
C VAL A 86 0.25 17.60 23.56
N VAL A 87 1.19 16.78 24.03
CA VAL A 87 2.00 17.04 25.22
C VAL A 87 3.45 17.24 24.80
N PHE A 88 3.96 18.45 24.99
CA PHE A 88 5.37 18.78 24.74
C PHE A 88 6.20 18.61 26.00
N ALA A 89 7.41 18.05 25.87
CA ALA A 89 8.33 17.87 26.99
C ALA A 89 8.72 19.22 27.65
N SER A 90 8.76 20.30 26.87
CA SER A 90 9.10 21.64 27.38
C SER A 90 8.55 22.77 26.51
N ASP A 91 8.60 23.99 27.02
CA ASP A 91 8.34 25.21 26.25
C ASP A 91 9.29 25.38 25.05
N ALA A 92 10.53 24.87 25.16
CA ALA A 92 11.50 24.91 24.08
C ALA A 92 11.08 23.97 22.93
N ALA A 93 10.63 22.75 23.26
CA ALA A 93 10.07 21.82 22.28
C ALA A 93 8.84 22.42 21.59
N LEU A 94 7.92 23.03 22.35
CA LEU A 94 6.77 23.73 21.75
C LEU A 94 7.20 24.87 20.81
N LYS A 95 8.21 25.68 21.17
CA LYS A 95 8.68 26.74 20.25
C LYS A 95 9.33 26.15 19.00
N LYS A 96 10.09 25.07 19.16
CA LYS A 96 10.79 24.39 18.07
C LYS A 96 9.80 23.88 17.02
N ILE A 97 8.72 23.21 17.39
CA ILE A 97 7.76 22.64 16.41
C ILE A 97 7.10 23.72 15.52
N LEU A 98 6.92 24.94 16.04
CA LEU A 98 6.30 26.04 15.30
C LEU A 98 7.18 26.57 14.15
N THR A 99 8.49 26.34 14.23
CA THR A 99 9.47 26.84 13.26
C THR A 99 10.25 25.74 12.56
N ALA A 100 10.23 24.52 13.09
CA ALA A 100 10.97 23.39 12.57
C ALA A 100 10.47 22.99 11.17
N PRO A 101 11.37 22.62 10.24
CA PRO A 101 10.98 21.96 9.01
C PRO A 101 10.25 20.64 9.29
N THR A 102 9.42 20.17 8.34
CA THR A 102 8.60 18.96 8.50
C THR A 102 9.43 17.75 8.96
N THR A 103 10.62 17.57 8.39
CA THR A 103 11.53 16.49 8.73
C THR A 103 11.97 16.54 10.20
N GLU A 104 12.31 17.73 10.71
CA GLU A 104 12.67 17.91 12.11
C GLU A 104 11.46 17.73 13.05
N GLN A 105 10.26 18.13 12.63
CA GLN A 105 9.04 17.87 13.42
C GLN A 105 8.80 16.38 13.65
N VAL A 106 9.11 15.55 12.65
CA VAL A 106 9.06 14.09 12.81
C VAL A 106 10.14 13.62 13.79
N TYR A 107 11.38 14.09 13.68
CA TYR A 107 12.44 13.75 14.64
C TYR A 107 12.11 14.14 16.07
N MET A 108 11.34 15.21 16.29
CA MET A 108 10.89 15.59 17.62
C MET A 108 9.98 14.52 18.26
N LEU A 109 9.14 13.84 17.48
CA LEU A 109 8.34 12.71 17.96
C LEU A 109 9.25 11.54 18.35
N LEU A 110 10.20 11.18 17.46
CA LEU A 110 11.16 10.08 17.70
C LEU A 110 12.01 10.30 18.96
N LYS A 111 12.38 11.56 19.24
CA LYS A 111 13.16 11.97 20.42
C LYS A 111 12.31 12.16 21.69
N SER A 112 11.01 11.86 21.63
CA SER A 112 10.06 12.10 22.73
C SER A 112 10.01 13.57 23.20
N GLU A 113 10.31 14.53 22.32
CA GLU A 113 10.12 15.97 22.60
C GLU A 113 8.64 16.38 22.53
N MET A 114 7.83 15.56 21.85
CA MET A 114 6.37 15.61 21.85
C MET A 114 5.79 14.21 21.95
N ARG A 115 4.61 14.09 22.56
CA ARG A 115 3.79 12.88 22.58
C ARG A 115 2.31 13.26 22.56
N THR A 116 1.47 12.26 22.36
CA THR A 116 0.03 12.46 22.13
C THR A 116 -0.75 11.57 23.09
N GLU A 117 -1.88 12.07 23.57
CA GLU A 117 -2.82 11.36 24.46
C GLU A 117 -4.21 11.44 23.80
N GLY A 118 -4.92 10.31 23.68
CA GLY A 118 -6.22 10.25 23.00
C GLY A 118 -6.14 9.78 21.55
N LYS A 119 -7.15 10.14 20.75
CA LYS A 119 -7.36 9.59 19.39
C LYS A 119 -6.44 10.25 18.37
N GLN A 120 -5.55 9.49 17.75
CA GLN A 120 -4.52 10.04 16.83
C GLN A 120 -5.14 10.61 15.56
N THR A 121 -6.23 10.04 15.06
CA THR A 121 -6.91 10.52 13.84
C THR A 121 -7.38 11.96 13.94
N TYR A 122 -7.81 12.43 15.12
CA TYR A 122 -8.16 13.83 15.34
C TYR A 122 -6.94 14.76 15.30
N LEU A 123 -5.77 14.27 15.72
CA LEU A 123 -4.52 15.00 15.55
C LEU A 123 -4.13 15.10 14.07
N LEU A 124 -4.34 14.03 13.30
CA LEU A 124 -4.03 14.00 11.88
C LEU A 124 -4.86 15.04 11.10
N VAL A 125 -6.17 15.12 11.36
CA VAL A 125 -7.00 16.18 10.74
C VAL A 125 -6.63 17.57 11.25
N PHE A 126 -6.26 17.74 12.52
CA PHE A 126 -5.75 19.02 13.02
C PHE A 126 -4.50 19.49 12.26
N PHE A 127 -3.53 18.60 12.06
CA PHE A 127 -2.32 18.92 11.31
C PHE A 127 -2.60 19.14 9.82
N PHE A 128 -3.58 18.44 9.24
CA PHE A 128 -4.07 18.77 7.90
C PHE A 128 -4.64 20.20 7.83
N LEU A 129 -5.50 20.60 8.78
CA LEU A 129 -6.04 21.95 8.84
C LEU A 129 -4.95 23.01 9.05
N LEU A 130 -3.87 22.68 9.75
CA LEU A 130 -2.68 23.53 9.80
C LEU A 130 -1.96 23.58 8.45
N SER A 131 -1.82 22.45 7.75
CA SER A 131 -1.22 22.38 6.42
C SER A 131 -2.00 23.19 5.38
N VAL A 132 -3.34 23.22 5.43
CA VAL A 132 -4.17 24.09 4.58
C VAL A 132 -3.73 25.56 4.68
N LEU A 133 -3.39 26.03 5.89
CA LEU A 133 -2.92 27.40 6.15
C LEU A 133 -1.45 27.61 5.76
N LEU A 134 -0.61 26.59 5.94
CA LEU A 134 0.85 26.69 5.91
C LEU A 134 1.50 26.04 4.68
N GLN A 135 0.74 25.43 3.78
CA GLN A 135 1.27 24.63 2.65
C GLN A 135 2.33 25.38 1.83
N ALA A 136 2.16 26.70 1.59
CA ALA A 136 3.12 27.49 0.84
C ALA A 136 4.48 27.60 1.57
N GLN A 137 4.46 27.75 2.89
CA GLN A 137 5.66 27.76 3.72
C GLN A 137 6.28 26.36 3.80
N GLN A 138 5.47 25.33 4.01
CA GLN A 138 5.94 23.93 4.07
C GLN A 138 6.63 23.52 2.77
N ARG A 139 6.04 23.82 1.60
CA ARG A 139 6.64 23.55 0.28
C ARG A 139 7.98 24.25 0.10
N LYS A 140 8.09 25.54 0.45
CA LYS A 140 9.36 26.28 0.41
C LYS A 140 10.41 25.68 1.35
N GLY A 141 9.99 25.17 2.50
CA GLY A 141 10.88 24.46 3.44
C GLY A 141 11.46 23.19 2.82
N LEU A 142 10.59 22.35 2.25
CA LEU A 142 10.99 21.11 1.58
C LEU A 142 11.89 21.36 0.36
N GLU A 143 11.61 22.40 -0.44
CA GLU A 143 12.47 22.80 -1.56
C GLU A 143 13.90 23.17 -1.09
N LYS A 144 14.03 23.88 0.03
CA LYS A 144 15.33 24.18 0.64
C LYS A 144 16.03 22.91 1.13
N GLU A 145 15.30 21.96 1.70
CA GLU A 145 15.85 20.65 2.10
C GLU A 145 16.40 19.88 0.88
N HIS A 146 15.67 19.85 -0.24
CA HIS A 146 16.11 19.24 -1.50
C HIS A 146 17.42 19.86 -2.00
N VAL A 147 17.51 21.19 -2.04
CA VAL A 147 18.72 21.90 -2.47
C VAL A 147 19.90 21.56 -1.55
N GLN A 148 19.69 21.56 -0.23
CA GLN A 148 20.72 21.24 0.75
C GLN A 148 21.18 19.77 0.66
N SER A 149 20.24 18.84 0.46
CA SER A 149 20.55 17.41 0.28
C SER A 149 21.39 17.18 -0.96
N ARG A 150 21.02 17.80 -2.11
CA ARG A 150 21.80 17.70 -3.35
C ARG A 150 23.21 18.26 -3.19
N LYS A 151 23.35 19.41 -2.50
CA LYS A 151 24.65 20.00 -2.20
C LYS A 151 25.51 19.08 -1.33
N SER A 152 24.90 18.42 -0.34
CA SER A 152 25.61 17.51 0.56
C SER A 152 26.08 16.24 -0.17
N ALA A 153 25.22 15.64 -1.01
CA ALA A 153 25.58 14.48 -1.83
C ALA A 153 26.74 14.78 -2.81
N LEU A 154 26.73 15.96 -3.44
CA LEU A 154 27.84 16.40 -4.30
C LEU A 154 29.15 16.62 -3.53
N ALA A 155 29.08 17.02 -2.26
CA ALA A 155 30.26 17.17 -1.42
C ALA A 155 30.83 15.81 -0.97
N GLU A 156 29.99 14.79 -0.79
CA GLU A 156 30.41 13.42 -0.44
C GLU A 156 31.07 12.68 -1.61
N CYS A 157 30.63 12.93 -2.85
CA CYS A 157 31.21 12.34 -4.06
C CYS A 157 31.64 13.44 -5.06
N PRO A 158 32.72 14.18 -4.77
CA PRO A 158 33.11 15.36 -5.56
C PRO A 158 33.77 15.03 -6.91
N HIS A 159 34.18 13.77 -7.12
CA HIS A 159 34.94 13.36 -8.30
C HIS A 159 34.05 12.72 -9.36
N HIS A 160 34.05 13.30 -10.57
CA HIS A 160 33.45 12.69 -11.75
C HIS A 160 34.30 11.49 -12.21
N ARG A 161 33.74 10.27 -12.14
CA ARG A 161 34.42 8.99 -12.42
C ARG A 161 33.74 8.24 -13.59
N PRO A 162 33.75 8.78 -14.82
CA PRO A 162 33.02 8.21 -15.97
C PRO A 162 33.55 6.83 -16.40
N GLU A 163 34.78 6.49 -16.03
CA GLU A 163 35.33 5.14 -16.21
C GLU A 163 34.58 4.07 -15.41
N LEU A 164 34.01 4.39 -14.24
CA LEU A 164 33.21 3.44 -13.47
C LEU A 164 31.88 3.15 -14.18
N SER A 165 31.24 4.17 -14.77
CA SER A 165 30.03 4.01 -15.58
C SER A 165 30.30 3.14 -16.80
N ARG A 166 31.36 3.44 -17.55
CA ARG A 166 31.77 2.63 -18.72
C ARG A 166 32.12 1.19 -18.35
N ALA A 167 32.79 0.98 -17.21
CA ALA A 167 33.09 -0.36 -16.72
C ALA A 167 31.83 -1.14 -16.32
N LEU A 168 30.84 -0.48 -15.74
CA LEU A 168 29.55 -1.08 -15.41
C LEU A 168 28.76 -1.45 -16.68
N GLU A 169 28.73 -0.55 -17.67
CA GLU A 169 28.12 -0.81 -18.99
C GLU A 169 28.78 -1.99 -19.69
N ALA A 170 30.12 -2.05 -19.72
CA ALA A 170 30.85 -3.15 -20.34
C ALA A 170 30.64 -4.51 -19.65
N ARG A 171 30.29 -4.54 -18.35
CA ARG A 171 29.94 -5.79 -17.66
C ARG A 171 28.57 -6.32 -18.11
N ARG A 172 27.64 -5.44 -18.49
CA ARG A 172 26.29 -5.82 -18.95
C ARG A 172 26.26 -6.44 -20.36
N THR A 173 27.35 -6.31 -21.13
CA THR A 173 27.44 -6.85 -22.49
C THR A 173 28.07 -8.25 -22.55
N ARG A 174 28.54 -8.78 -21.41
CA ARG A 174 29.15 -10.11 -21.34
C ARG A 174 28.11 -11.14 -20.87
N SER A 175 27.66 -12.00 -21.77
CA SER A 175 26.84 -13.16 -21.41
C SER A 175 27.71 -14.36 -21.01
N MET A 176 27.37 -15.01 -19.90
CA MET A 176 28.00 -16.26 -19.45
C MET A 176 27.21 -17.47 -19.97
N LYS A 177 27.90 -18.53 -20.38
CA LYS A 177 27.29 -19.84 -20.69
C LYS A 177 27.45 -20.77 -19.51
N ALA A 178 26.49 -21.66 -19.31
CA ALA A 178 26.60 -22.70 -18.29
C ALA A 178 27.73 -23.69 -18.64
N GLU A 179 28.49 -24.12 -17.63
CA GLU A 179 29.54 -25.16 -17.80
C GLU A 179 28.95 -26.58 -17.66
N SER A 180 27.85 -26.71 -16.92
CA SER A 180 27.10 -27.94 -16.69
C SER A 180 25.60 -27.65 -16.67
N ILE A 181 24.79 -28.70 -16.83
CA ILE A 181 23.33 -28.64 -16.74
C ILE A 181 22.91 -29.38 -15.47
N ASP A 182 22.19 -28.71 -14.59
CA ASP A 182 21.69 -29.31 -13.35
C ASP A 182 20.62 -30.37 -13.63
N PRO A 183 20.54 -31.45 -12.83
CA PRO A 183 19.73 -32.63 -13.16
C PRO A 183 18.23 -32.37 -13.36
N GLY A 184 17.69 -31.34 -12.72
CA GLY A 184 16.27 -30.98 -12.83
C GLY A 184 15.94 -30.07 -14.02
N VAL A 185 16.93 -29.62 -14.79
CA VAL A 185 16.74 -28.85 -16.04
C VAL A 185 16.49 -29.81 -17.19
N GLN A 186 15.30 -29.73 -17.80
CA GLN A 186 14.83 -30.72 -18.77
C GLN A 186 14.90 -30.25 -20.22
N PHE A 187 14.76 -28.94 -20.46
CA PHE A 187 14.52 -28.39 -21.79
C PHE A 187 15.51 -27.31 -22.21
N LEU A 188 16.21 -26.66 -21.28
CA LEU A 188 17.19 -25.63 -21.61
C LEU A 188 18.54 -26.25 -22.03
N GLU A 189 18.94 -26.03 -23.28
CA GLU A 189 20.26 -26.45 -23.78
C GLU A 189 21.40 -25.65 -23.13
N ASP A 190 21.19 -24.36 -22.90
CA ASP A 190 22.03 -23.49 -22.09
C ASP A 190 21.18 -22.92 -20.95
N PRO A 191 21.30 -23.48 -19.72
CA PRO A 191 20.57 -22.99 -18.55
C PRO A 191 20.76 -21.49 -18.30
N TYR A 192 21.92 -20.91 -18.65
CA TYR A 192 22.15 -19.48 -18.41
C TYR A 192 21.45 -18.59 -19.45
N LEU A 193 20.84 -19.19 -20.48
CA LEU A 193 20.07 -18.48 -21.49
C LEU A 193 20.89 -17.35 -22.12
N SER A 194 22.19 -17.60 -22.35
CA SER A 194 23.21 -16.60 -22.65
C SER A 194 22.95 -15.80 -23.92
N GLN A 195 22.17 -16.37 -24.84
CA GLN A 195 21.76 -15.75 -26.10
C GLN A 195 20.76 -14.60 -25.91
N TYR A 196 20.08 -14.52 -24.76
CA TYR A 196 19.08 -13.51 -24.50
C TYR A 196 19.65 -12.36 -23.68
N THR A 197 19.25 -11.15 -24.03
CA THR A 197 19.53 -9.88 -23.35
C THR A 197 18.27 -9.03 -23.39
N LEU A 198 18.24 -7.92 -22.64
CA LEU A 198 17.08 -7.01 -22.66
C LEU A 198 16.75 -6.47 -24.07
N GLU A 199 17.73 -6.37 -24.98
CA GLU A 199 17.50 -5.93 -26.37
C GLU A 199 16.64 -6.93 -27.16
N ASN A 200 16.55 -8.19 -26.74
CA ASN A 200 15.67 -9.17 -27.36
C ASN A 200 14.19 -8.99 -26.95
N PHE A 201 13.91 -8.14 -25.94
CA PHE A 201 12.60 -7.93 -25.34
C PHE A 201 12.21 -6.44 -25.28
N PRO A 202 11.85 -5.81 -26.40
CA PRO A 202 11.48 -4.40 -26.44
C PRO A 202 10.35 -4.01 -25.48
N ARG A 203 9.38 -4.91 -25.25
CA ARG A 203 8.29 -4.74 -24.27
C ARG A 203 8.83 -4.57 -22.85
N LEU A 204 9.73 -5.47 -22.44
CA LEU A 204 10.35 -5.43 -21.11
C LEU A 204 11.22 -4.19 -20.92
N LYS A 205 11.95 -3.78 -21.96
CA LYS A 205 12.71 -2.53 -21.97
C LYS A 205 11.80 -1.32 -21.71
N GLY A 206 10.65 -1.25 -22.38
CA GLY A 206 9.66 -0.21 -22.13
C GLY A 206 9.09 -0.22 -20.71
N PHE A 207 8.88 -1.40 -20.11
CA PHE A 207 8.44 -1.51 -18.72
C PHE A 207 9.54 -1.14 -17.72
N LEU A 208 10.80 -1.43 -18.02
CA LEU A 208 11.94 -0.99 -17.22
C LEU A 208 12.07 0.54 -17.23
N ASP A 209 11.96 1.15 -18.41
CA ASP A 209 11.96 2.60 -18.56
C ASP A 209 10.82 3.24 -17.75
N LEU A 210 9.62 2.66 -17.83
CA LEU A 210 8.47 3.09 -17.03
C LEU A 210 8.76 3.02 -15.52
N HIS A 211 9.34 1.92 -15.05
CA HIS A 211 9.69 1.70 -13.64
C HIS A 211 10.63 2.79 -13.10
N PHE A 212 11.64 3.21 -13.88
CA PHE A 212 12.61 4.21 -13.45
C PHE A 212 12.17 5.66 -13.66
N THR A 213 11.24 5.92 -14.57
CA THR A 213 10.87 7.29 -14.97
C THR A 213 9.53 7.75 -14.42
N THR A 214 8.69 6.82 -13.94
CA THR A 214 7.35 7.14 -13.44
C THR A 214 7.35 7.35 -11.94
N LYS A 215 6.98 8.57 -11.53
CA LYS A 215 6.69 8.85 -10.12
C LYS A 215 5.35 8.24 -9.73
N ALA A 216 5.33 7.52 -8.61
CA ALA A 216 4.12 6.90 -8.10
C ALA A 216 3.04 7.94 -7.74
N GLN A 217 1.78 7.56 -7.88
CA GLN A 217 0.63 8.42 -7.59
C GLN A 217 -0.25 7.80 -6.51
N VAL A 218 -0.76 8.61 -5.58
CA VAL A 218 -1.78 8.15 -4.63
C VAL A 218 -2.99 7.64 -5.41
N CYS A 219 -3.38 6.38 -5.18
CA CYS A 219 -4.55 5.77 -5.80
C CYS A 219 -5.66 5.64 -4.76
N ILE A 220 -6.82 6.25 -5.05
CA ILE A 220 -7.96 6.26 -4.12
C ILE A 220 -9.11 5.34 -4.55
N GLU A 221 -8.91 4.48 -5.57
CA GLU A 221 -9.94 3.55 -6.04
C GLU A 221 -10.44 2.64 -4.92
N MET A 222 -9.56 1.83 -4.32
CA MET A 222 -9.93 0.94 -3.21
C MET A 222 -10.46 1.73 -2.00
N PRO A 223 -9.79 2.80 -1.49
CA PRO A 223 -10.31 3.59 -0.38
C PRO A 223 -11.73 4.13 -0.61
N ARG A 224 -12.01 4.57 -1.84
CA ARG A 224 -13.33 5.08 -2.23
C ARG A 224 -14.37 3.97 -2.23
N LEU A 225 -14.10 2.85 -2.91
CA LEU A 225 -15.03 1.71 -2.99
C LEU A 225 -15.31 1.11 -1.60
N LEU A 226 -14.27 0.94 -0.78
CA LEU A 226 -14.40 0.44 0.59
C LEU A 226 -15.27 1.39 1.44
N THR A 227 -15.02 2.70 1.35
CA THR A 227 -15.81 3.71 2.08
C THR A 227 -17.26 3.75 1.60
N GLN A 228 -17.48 3.70 0.28
CA GLN A 228 -18.81 3.71 -0.33
C GLN A 228 -19.64 2.52 0.14
N TRP A 229 -19.07 1.32 0.09
CA TRP A 229 -19.77 0.11 0.55
C TRP A 229 -20.17 0.23 2.01
N HIS A 230 -19.25 0.67 2.87
CA HIS A 230 -19.52 0.84 4.29
C HIS A 230 -20.51 1.96 4.61
N LYS A 231 -20.52 3.07 3.85
CA LYS A 231 -21.54 4.11 4.00
C LYS A 231 -22.94 3.61 3.64
N GLN A 232 -23.05 2.71 2.66
CA GLN A 232 -24.32 2.13 2.23
C GLN A 232 -24.82 1.01 3.14
N ASN A 233 -23.91 0.18 3.66
CA ASN A 233 -24.23 -1.05 4.38
C ASN A 233 -23.99 -0.98 5.90
N GLY A 234 -23.45 0.15 6.37
CA GLY A 234 -23.03 0.37 7.74
C GLY A 234 -21.67 -0.27 8.09
N PHE A 235 -21.16 0.07 9.27
CA PHE A 235 -19.91 -0.49 9.81
C PHE A 235 -20.18 -1.54 10.87
N ASP A 236 -20.64 -1.17 12.06
CA ASP A 236 -20.91 -2.13 13.14
C ASP A 236 -22.29 -2.78 13.03
N THR A 237 -23.25 -2.08 12.44
CA THR A 237 -24.62 -2.56 12.22
C THR A 237 -25.04 -2.39 10.77
N LYS A 238 -25.94 -3.26 10.31
CA LYS A 238 -26.66 -3.15 9.04
C LYS A 238 -27.70 -2.03 9.10
N ALA A 239 -28.31 -1.71 7.96
CA ALA A 239 -29.36 -0.70 7.85
C ALA A 239 -30.61 -0.99 8.70
N ASP A 240 -30.90 -2.26 8.97
CA ASP A 240 -32.01 -2.70 9.84
C ASP A 240 -31.65 -2.69 11.34
N GLY A 241 -30.43 -2.24 11.70
CA GLY A 241 -29.94 -2.18 13.07
C GLY A 241 -29.32 -3.49 13.58
N THR A 242 -29.35 -4.58 12.82
CA THR A 242 -28.72 -5.84 13.23
C THR A 242 -27.18 -5.72 13.20
N PRO A 243 -26.45 -6.28 14.17
CA PRO A 243 -24.99 -6.27 14.16
C PRO A 243 -24.41 -7.01 12.95
N TRP A 244 -23.33 -6.48 12.39
CA TRP A 244 -22.51 -7.22 11.44
C TRP A 244 -21.71 -8.31 12.14
N ILE A 245 -21.66 -9.51 11.55
CA ILE A 245 -20.55 -10.44 11.80
C ILE A 245 -19.31 -9.87 11.08
N PRO A 246 -18.19 -9.58 11.78
CA PRO A 246 -17.05 -8.89 11.20
C PRO A 246 -16.47 -9.54 9.94
N GLU A 247 -16.42 -10.87 9.91
CA GLU A 247 -15.89 -11.66 8.81
C GLU A 247 -16.77 -11.52 7.57
N LEU A 248 -18.10 -11.71 7.70
CA LEU A 248 -19.05 -11.50 6.61
C LEU A 248 -19.01 -10.06 6.09
N ARG A 249 -18.93 -9.08 6.98
CA ARG A 249 -18.78 -7.66 6.61
C ARG A 249 -17.54 -7.45 5.75
N ARG A 250 -16.40 -8.04 6.14
CA ARG A 250 -15.16 -7.93 5.36
C ARG A 250 -15.26 -8.65 4.02
N GLY A 251 -15.84 -9.85 4.00
CA GLY A 251 -16.06 -10.62 2.76
C GLY A 251 -16.90 -9.85 1.74
N HIS A 252 -18.03 -9.28 2.18
CA HIS A 252 -18.88 -8.47 1.30
C HIS A 252 -18.21 -7.18 0.83
N ALA A 253 -17.50 -6.47 1.71
CA ALA A 253 -16.76 -5.26 1.33
C ALA A 253 -15.67 -5.57 0.30
N PHE A 254 -14.93 -6.66 0.49
CA PHE A 254 -13.91 -7.13 -0.45
C PHE A 254 -14.53 -7.50 -1.80
N ALA A 255 -15.58 -8.31 -1.81
CA ALA A 255 -16.27 -8.71 -3.04
C ALA A 255 -16.77 -7.49 -3.81
N TYR A 256 -17.37 -6.52 -3.13
CA TYR A 256 -17.80 -5.27 -3.74
C TYR A 256 -16.64 -4.51 -4.40
N ILE A 257 -15.47 -4.42 -3.75
CA ILE A 257 -14.30 -3.76 -4.34
C ILE A 257 -13.85 -4.53 -5.59
N MET A 258 -13.73 -5.85 -5.53
CA MET A 258 -13.28 -6.68 -6.65
C MET A 258 -14.25 -6.63 -7.84
N GLU A 259 -15.56 -6.56 -7.58
CA GLU A 259 -16.60 -6.44 -8.60
C GLU A 259 -16.64 -5.06 -9.28
N ASN A 260 -16.30 -3.99 -8.57
CA ASN A 260 -16.51 -2.60 -9.02
C ASN A 260 -15.21 -1.86 -9.38
N ARG A 261 -14.05 -2.42 -9.04
CA ARG A 261 -12.77 -1.83 -9.44
C ARG A 261 -12.54 -1.93 -10.94
N LYS A 262 -11.71 -1.03 -11.47
CA LYS A 262 -11.40 -0.99 -12.90
C LYS A 262 -10.63 -2.25 -13.33
N PRO A 263 -11.12 -3.00 -14.32
CA PRO A 263 -10.42 -4.16 -14.87
C PRO A 263 -9.36 -3.71 -15.87
N ILE A 264 -8.22 -3.20 -15.41
CA ILE A 264 -7.19 -2.64 -16.31
C ILE A 264 -6.31 -3.76 -16.89
N VAL A 265 -6.14 -3.75 -18.22
CA VAL A 265 -5.05 -4.44 -18.91
C VAL A 265 -4.03 -3.36 -19.30
N ARG A 266 -2.81 -3.43 -18.78
CA ARG A 266 -1.79 -2.43 -19.11
C ARG A 266 -1.44 -2.55 -20.59
N LYS A 267 -1.24 -1.40 -21.26
CA LYS A 267 -0.89 -1.34 -22.67
C LYS A 267 0.35 -2.21 -22.96
N GLY A 268 0.21 -3.13 -23.91
CA GLY A 268 1.29 -4.02 -24.32
C GLY A 268 1.69 -5.04 -23.25
N ASP A 269 0.87 -5.31 -22.23
CA ASP A 269 1.19 -6.34 -21.22
C ASP A 269 0.64 -7.72 -21.61
N LEU A 270 1.34 -8.77 -21.20
CA LEU A 270 0.93 -10.18 -21.36
C LEU A 270 0.23 -10.71 -20.10
N ILE A 271 0.15 -9.87 -19.05
CA ILE A 271 -0.52 -10.15 -17.79
C ILE A 271 -1.70 -9.19 -17.59
N ALA A 272 -2.88 -9.73 -17.28
CA ALA A 272 -4.07 -8.94 -17.03
C ALA A 272 -4.20 -8.52 -15.56
N GLY A 273 -4.70 -7.30 -15.35
CA GLY A 273 -4.97 -6.76 -14.02
C GLY A 273 -3.84 -5.91 -13.46
N THR A 274 -4.22 -4.99 -12.59
CA THR A 274 -3.31 -4.08 -11.88
C THR A 274 -3.76 -3.96 -10.43
N THR A 275 -2.82 -3.71 -9.52
CA THR A 275 -3.12 -3.44 -8.10
C THR A 275 -3.84 -2.10 -7.92
N THR A 276 -3.48 -1.11 -8.74
CA THR A 276 -4.08 0.23 -8.66
C THR A 276 -4.62 0.70 -10.01
N SER A 277 -5.49 1.71 -9.97
CA SER A 277 -5.98 2.38 -11.19
C SER A 277 -4.99 3.39 -11.79
N LYS A 278 -3.74 3.42 -11.29
CA LYS A 278 -2.65 4.30 -11.73
C LYS A 278 -1.59 3.45 -12.41
N GLU A 279 -0.78 4.07 -13.27
CA GLU A 279 0.32 3.38 -13.95
C GLU A 279 1.35 2.82 -12.94
N VAL A 280 1.69 3.64 -11.93
CA VAL A 280 2.38 3.23 -10.71
C VAL A 280 1.67 3.88 -9.53
N GLY A 281 1.06 3.07 -8.65
CA GLY A 281 0.20 3.55 -7.58
C GLY A 281 0.82 3.50 -6.19
N ALA A 282 0.35 4.35 -5.28
CA ALA A 282 0.54 4.22 -3.84
C ALA A 282 -0.85 4.08 -3.20
N LEU A 283 -1.13 2.93 -2.58
CA LEU A 283 -2.45 2.58 -2.08
C LEU A 283 -2.59 2.86 -0.56
N PRO A 284 -3.39 3.84 -0.12
CA PRO A 284 -3.57 4.12 1.30
C PRO A 284 -4.67 3.22 1.90
N TYR A 285 -4.31 2.31 2.81
CA TYR A 285 -5.27 1.42 3.47
C TYR A 285 -5.96 2.12 4.64
N VAL A 286 -7.15 2.66 4.39
CA VAL A 286 -7.88 3.56 5.32
C VAL A 286 -8.44 2.89 6.57
N ASP A 287 -8.62 1.59 6.53
CA ASP A 287 -8.92 0.71 7.66
C ASP A 287 -7.69 0.39 8.51
N ALA A 288 -6.49 0.58 7.97
CA ALA A 288 -5.20 0.47 8.64
C ALA A 288 -4.55 1.87 8.84
N ALA A 289 -3.30 2.05 8.41
CA ALA A 289 -2.53 3.28 8.63
C ALA A 289 -2.73 4.38 7.56
N GLY A 290 -3.59 4.16 6.56
CA GLY A 290 -3.75 5.07 5.40
C GLY A 290 -4.15 6.50 5.76
N THR A 291 -4.88 6.70 6.87
CA THR A 291 -5.25 8.04 7.36
C THR A 291 -4.05 8.87 7.81
N TYR A 292 -2.89 8.26 8.09
CA TYR A 292 -1.67 9.01 8.44
C TYR A 292 -1.13 9.86 7.29
N LEU A 293 -1.62 9.67 6.07
CA LEU A 293 -1.31 10.56 4.94
C LEU A 293 -2.01 11.93 5.07
N TRP A 294 -3.05 12.05 5.90
CA TRP A 294 -3.90 13.24 5.99
C TRP A 294 -3.13 14.55 6.23
N PRO A 295 -2.19 14.67 7.18
CA PRO A 295 -1.41 15.90 7.39
C PRO A 295 -0.55 16.31 6.20
N GLU A 296 -0.26 15.36 5.31
CA GLU A 296 0.76 15.48 4.28
C GLU A 296 0.19 15.62 2.88
N LEU A 297 -1.14 15.66 2.72
CA LEU A 297 -1.77 15.67 1.40
C LEU A 297 -1.25 16.82 0.50
N PHE A 298 -0.90 17.98 1.05
CA PHE A 298 -0.34 19.10 0.29
C PHE A 298 1.18 19.07 0.08
N THR A 299 1.88 18.20 0.81
CA THR A 299 3.35 18.15 0.89
C THR A 299 3.93 16.84 0.36
N VAL A 300 3.13 15.77 0.25
CA VAL A 300 3.55 14.46 -0.22
C VAL A 300 4.25 14.49 -1.59
N PRO A 301 3.87 15.34 -2.58
CA PRO A 301 4.59 15.40 -3.85
C PRO A 301 5.99 16.03 -3.73
N HIS A 302 6.25 16.72 -2.62
CA HIS A 302 7.46 17.50 -2.38
C HIS A 302 8.41 16.86 -1.35
N ARG A 303 8.06 15.67 -0.81
CA ARG A 303 8.94 14.94 0.13
C ARG A 303 10.32 14.74 -0.46
N LEU A 304 11.34 14.75 0.40
CA LEU A 304 12.71 14.42 0.00
C LEU A 304 12.83 12.96 -0.44
N LEU A 305 12.17 12.07 0.30
CA LEU A 305 12.19 10.63 0.09
C LEU A 305 10.77 10.15 -0.20
N PHE A 306 10.63 9.25 -1.17
CA PHE A 306 9.37 8.60 -1.56
C PHE A 306 8.20 9.59 -1.77
N PRO A 307 8.37 10.60 -2.65
CA PRO A 307 7.29 11.51 -2.98
C PRO A 307 6.25 10.81 -3.87
N TYR A 308 4.97 11.06 -3.60
CA TYR A 308 3.86 10.60 -4.43
C TYR A 308 3.12 11.79 -5.02
N ASP A 309 2.75 11.71 -6.29
CA ASP A 309 1.83 12.69 -6.87
C ASP A 309 0.40 12.42 -6.40
N ILE A 310 -0.39 13.50 -6.30
CA ILE A 310 -1.79 13.44 -5.93
C ILE A 310 -2.52 14.61 -6.61
N SER A 311 -3.65 14.32 -7.26
CA SER A 311 -4.47 15.38 -7.85
C SER A 311 -5.26 16.14 -6.77
N ASN A 312 -5.69 17.37 -7.07
CA ASN A 312 -6.51 18.15 -6.15
C ASN A 312 -7.86 17.47 -5.85
N ASP A 313 -8.44 16.77 -6.84
CA ASP A 313 -9.72 16.06 -6.67
C ASP A 313 -9.56 14.84 -5.77
N GLU A 314 -8.44 14.11 -5.89
CA GLU A 314 -8.14 12.97 -5.01
C GLU A 314 -7.81 13.42 -3.59
N LEU A 315 -7.04 14.51 -3.44
CA LEU A 315 -6.79 15.14 -2.14
C LEU A 315 -8.11 15.55 -1.48
N TRP A 316 -8.99 16.20 -2.24
CA TRP A 316 -10.29 16.64 -1.74
C TRP A 316 -11.16 15.45 -1.35
N ALA A 317 -11.26 14.40 -2.18
CA ALA A 317 -12.01 13.20 -1.85
C ALA A 317 -11.47 12.49 -0.60
N LEU A 318 -10.14 12.41 -0.44
CA LEU A 318 -9.52 11.86 0.77
C LEU A 318 -9.94 12.63 2.02
N HIS A 319 -9.86 13.96 1.99
CA HIS A 319 -10.21 14.78 3.14
C HIS A 319 -11.71 14.90 3.40
N HIS A 320 -12.53 15.08 2.36
CA HIS A 320 -13.93 15.43 2.47
C HIS A 320 -14.83 14.19 2.59
N GLU A 321 -14.49 13.08 1.94
CA GLU A 321 -15.38 11.92 1.83
C GLU A 321 -14.83 10.67 2.51
N ILE A 322 -13.52 10.41 2.39
CA ILE A 322 -12.93 9.13 2.76
C ILE A 322 -12.43 9.15 4.20
N PHE A 323 -11.38 9.90 4.51
CA PHE A 323 -10.75 9.87 5.83
C PHE A 323 -11.68 10.22 7.00
N PRO A 324 -12.64 11.17 6.89
CA PRO A 324 -13.59 11.45 7.97
C PRO A 324 -14.42 10.24 8.37
N TYR A 325 -14.80 9.39 7.41
CA TYR A 325 -15.54 8.16 7.70
C TYR A 325 -14.72 7.20 8.59
N TRP A 326 -13.40 7.18 8.40
CA TRP A 326 -12.47 6.26 9.06
C TRP A 326 -11.84 6.77 10.36
N ILE A 327 -12.17 7.98 10.81
CA ILE A 327 -11.62 8.61 12.03
C ILE A 327 -11.64 7.64 13.23
N ASP A 328 -12.75 6.96 13.46
CA ASP A 328 -12.92 6.02 14.59
C ASP A 328 -13.04 4.55 14.18
N LYS A 329 -12.80 4.23 12.90
CA LYS A 329 -13.08 2.91 12.32
C LYS A 329 -11.83 2.13 11.91
N ASN A 330 -10.66 2.77 11.91
CA ASN A 330 -9.40 2.08 11.62
C ASN A 330 -8.94 1.21 12.81
N PHE A 331 -8.04 0.26 12.55
CA PHE A 331 -7.58 -0.71 13.54
C PHE A 331 -7.05 -0.07 14.82
N ARG A 332 -6.28 1.01 14.72
CA ARG A 332 -5.64 1.66 15.87
C ARG A 332 -6.68 2.29 16.79
N GLU A 333 -7.67 3.00 16.24
CA GLU A 333 -8.70 3.63 17.06
C GLU A 333 -9.72 2.63 17.61
N ARG A 334 -9.96 1.52 16.91
CA ARG A 334 -10.77 0.40 17.44
C ARG A 334 -10.07 -0.30 18.60
N VAL A 335 -8.77 -0.57 18.50
CA VAL A 335 -7.98 -1.13 19.61
C VAL A 335 -7.98 -0.16 20.79
N ARG A 336 -7.79 1.15 20.54
CA ARG A 336 -7.83 2.17 21.60
C ARG A 336 -9.16 2.15 22.35
N SER A 337 -10.27 2.15 21.61
CA SER A 337 -11.61 2.16 22.19
C SER A 337 -11.92 0.87 22.97
N LYS A 338 -11.48 -0.29 22.47
CA LYS A 338 -11.72 -1.59 23.10
C LYS A 338 -10.87 -1.83 24.34
N HIS A 339 -9.63 -1.32 24.34
CA HIS A 339 -8.63 -1.59 25.37
C HIS A 339 -8.29 -0.35 26.22
N ASN A 340 -9.13 0.68 26.20
CA ASN A 340 -9.01 1.91 26.97
C ASN A 340 -7.61 2.54 26.89
N ASP A 341 -7.13 2.75 25.65
CA ASP A 341 -5.84 3.39 25.36
C ASP A 341 -4.66 2.73 26.09
N SER A 342 -4.48 1.43 25.86
CA SER A 342 -3.47 0.63 26.54
C SER A 342 -2.05 1.21 26.44
N LEU A 343 -1.23 1.04 27.49
CA LEU A 343 0.16 1.52 27.52
C LEU A 343 0.98 1.03 26.31
N ALA A 344 0.74 -0.22 25.86
CA ALA A 344 1.43 -0.74 24.68
C ALA A 344 1.14 0.10 23.43
N GLN A 345 -0.11 0.47 23.20
CA GLN A 345 -0.45 1.35 22.09
C GLN A 345 0.18 2.75 22.24
N GLN A 346 0.18 3.30 23.46
CA GLN A 346 0.81 4.59 23.74
C GLN A 346 2.33 4.59 23.50
N ILE A 347 3.02 3.47 23.72
CA ILE A 347 4.45 3.33 23.42
C ILE A 347 4.68 3.18 21.91
N ASP A 348 3.85 2.40 21.23
CA ASP A 348 3.89 2.21 19.77
C ASP A 348 3.78 3.55 19.02
N GLU A 349 2.87 4.42 19.49
CA GLU A 349 2.60 5.74 18.90
C GLU A 349 3.70 6.77 19.13
N ARG A 350 4.72 6.45 19.94
CA ARG A 350 5.93 7.27 20.04
C ARG A 350 6.88 7.05 18.87
N PHE A 351 6.75 5.93 18.15
CA PHE A 351 7.69 5.54 17.10
C PHE A 351 9.12 5.71 17.59
N ALA A 352 9.53 5.05 18.68
CA ALA A 352 10.86 5.27 19.26
C ALA A 352 11.49 4.01 19.86
N VAL A 353 10.70 3.23 20.61
CA VAL A 353 11.20 2.06 21.37
C VAL A 353 10.90 0.75 20.65
N TYR A 354 9.68 0.57 20.16
CA TYR A 354 9.28 -0.55 19.32
C TYR A 354 8.17 -0.12 18.37
N PHE A 355 7.94 -0.93 17.34
CA PHE A 355 6.89 -0.72 16.36
C PHE A 355 6.11 -2.02 16.14
N THR A 356 4.79 -1.94 16.26
CA THR A 356 3.85 -3.04 16.13
C THR A 356 3.46 -3.15 14.67
N PHE A 357 4.23 -3.93 13.91
CA PHE A 357 4.01 -4.06 12.48
C PHE A 357 2.62 -4.59 12.13
N LYS A 358 2.00 -5.40 13.02
CA LYS A 358 0.62 -5.90 12.84
C LYS A 358 -0.46 -4.81 12.80
N SER A 359 -0.17 -3.60 13.28
CA SER A 359 -1.05 -2.44 13.11
C SER A 359 -1.00 -1.85 11.70
N SER A 360 0.06 -2.16 10.95
CA SER A 360 0.28 -1.69 9.59
C SER A 360 0.11 -2.79 8.56
N ALA A 361 0.47 -4.05 8.86
CA ALA A 361 0.32 -5.20 7.96
C ALA A 361 0.15 -6.52 8.73
N PHE A 362 -0.79 -7.35 8.31
CA PHE A 362 -0.84 -8.75 8.76
C PHE A 362 0.14 -9.65 7.99
N SER A 363 0.67 -9.12 6.87
CA SER A 363 1.61 -9.70 5.92
C SER A 363 2.96 -10.11 6.54
N HIS A 364 3.84 -10.73 5.73
CA HIS A 364 4.84 -11.80 6.03
C HIS A 364 4.27 -13.21 5.89
N THR A 365 3.61 -13.46 4.77
CA THR A 365 3.02 -14.77 4.44
C THR A 365 3.15 -15.05 2.95
N ILE A 366 3.10 -16.33 2.61
CA ILE A 366 3.03 -16.82 1.23
C ILE A 366 1.64 -17.42 1.06
N PRO A 367 0.76 -16.83 0.22
CA PRO A 367 -0.51 -17.46 -0.15
C PRO A 367 -0.30 -18.85 -0.75
N ASP A 368 -1.27 -19.73 -0.56
CA ASP A 368 -1.27 -21.08 -1.16
C ASP A 368 -1.60 -21.02 -2.66
N PHE A 369 -0.66 -20.49 -3.43
CA PHE A 369 -0.76 -20.43 -4.89
C PHE A 369 -0.92 -21.82 -5.53
N PRO A 370 -0.26 -22.90 -5.06
CA PRO A 370 -0.54 -24.26 -5.55
C PRO A 370 -2.03 -24.63 -5.50
N LYS A 371 -2.74 -24.26 -4.42
CA LYS A 371 -4.18 -24.53 -4.30
C LYS A 371 -5.02 -23.76 -5.32
N ILE A 372 -4.76 -22.46 -5.53
CA ILE A 372 -5.52 -21.70 -6.54
C ILE A 372 -5.22 -22.18 -7.96
N LEU A 373 -3.97 -22.57 -8.24
CA LEU A 373 -3.55 -23.08 -9.55
C LEU A 373 -4.20 -24.42 -9.90
N SER A 374 -4.36 -25.31 -8.91
CA SER A 374 -4.86 -26.68 -9.10
C SER A 374 -6.38 -26.81 -9.00
N LEU A 375 -7.05 -25.96 -8.22
CA LEU A 375 -8.50 -26.04 -7.99
C LEU A 375 -9.30 -24.87 -8.58
N GLY A 376 -8.66 -23.72 -8.76
CA GLY A 376 -9.36 -22.45 -8.96
C GLY A 376 -10.23 -22.05 -7.75
N THR A 377 -10.84 -20.88 -7.80
CA THR A 377 -11.78 -20.43 -6.76
C THR A 377 -12.98 -21.37 -6.68
N HIS A 378 -13.40 -21.97 -7.81
CA HIS A 378 -14.50 -22.91 -7.86
C HIS A 378 -14.25 -24.13 -6.96
N GLY A 379 -13.12 -24.83 -7.14
CA GLY A 379 -12.81 -26.02 -6.35
C GLY A 379 -12.60 -25.69 -4.86
N ILE A 380 -12.02 -24.52 -4.54
CA ILE A 380 -11.87 -24.07 -3.13
C ILE A 380 -13.24 -23.78 -2.51
N ILE A 381 -14.18 -23.19 -3.26
CA ILE A 381 -15.56 -22.96 -2.80
C ILE A 381 -16.28 -24.30 -2.58
N GLU A 382 -16.11 -25.29 -3.45
CA GLU A 382 -16.69 -26.63 -3.28
C GLU A 382 -16.15 -27.33 -2.03
N GLU A 383 -14.84 -27.28 -1.82
CA GLU A 383 -14.18 -27.80 -0.61
C GLU A 383 -14.74 -27.13 0.66
N THR A 384 -14.90 -25.80 0.62
CA THR A 384 -15.42 -25.02 1.75
C THR A 384 -16.88 -25.36 2.04
N ASN A 385 -17.72 -25.50 1.00
CA ASN A 385 -19.12 -25.90 1.15
C ASN A 385 -19.26 -27.32 1.74
N ARG A 386 -18.37 -28.25 1.36
CA ARG A 386 -18.34 -29.59 1.96
C ARG A 386 -17.97 -29.52 3.44
N ALA A 387 -16.94 -28.76 3.80
CA ALA A 387 -16.55 -28.56 5.20
C ALA A 387 -17.67 -27.94 6.05
N MET A 388 -18.45 -27.01 5.50
CA MET A 388 -19.62 -26.44 6.19
C MET A 388 -20.75 -27.46 6.43
N LYS A 389 -20.92 -28.45 5.55
CA LYS A 389 -21.90 -29.53 5.72
C LYS A 389 -21.45 -30.55 6.76
N GLU A 390 -20.14 -30.83 6.82
CA GLU A 390 -19.54 -31.77 7.77
C GLU A 390 -19.48 -31.19 9.19
N ASP A 391 -19.25 -29.88 9.32
CA ASP A 391 -19.16 -29.16 10.59
C ASP A 391 -20.05 -27.90 10.55
N PRO A 392 -21.38 -28.03 10.75
CA PRO A 392 -22.34 -26.95 10.56
C PRO A 392 -22.38 -25.92 11.71
N ASP A 393 -21.27 -25.75 12.42
CA ASP A 393 -21.11 -24.77 13.49
C ASP A 393 -21.33 -23.34 12.96
N PRO A 394 -22.29 -22.57 13.52
CA PRO A 394 -22.63 -21.24 13.00
C PRO A 394 -21.48 -20.24 12.98
N ASP A 395 -20.63 -20.22 14.01
CA ASP A 395 -19.53 -19.26 14.13
C ASP A 395 -18.44 -19.56 13.10
N LYS A 396 -18.06 -20.84 12.96
CA LYS A 396 -17.13 -21.27 11.91
C LYS A 396 -17.72 -21.04 10.51
N ASN A 397 -19.02 -21.27 10.33
CA ASN A 397 -19.67 -21.11 9.06
C ASN A 397 -19.72 -19.64 8.60
N ALA A 398 -19.85 -18.68 9.52
CA ALA A 398 -19.76 -17.27 9.14
C ALA A 398 -18.38 -16.91 8.53
N VAL A 399 -17.30 -17.49 9.06
CA VAL A 399 -15.94 -17.32 8.49
C VAL A 399 -15.86 -17.98 7.10
N ARG A 400 -16.35 -19.21 6.97
CA ARG A 400 -16.35 -19.97 5.71
C ARG A 400 -17.19 -19.30 4.62
N GLU A 401 -18.35 -18.75 5.00
CA GLU A 401 -19.20 -17.96 4.11
C GLU A 401 -18.48 -16.69 3.63
N ALA A 402 -17.79 -15.99 4.54
CA ALA A 402 -16.97 -14.83 4.17
C ALA A 402 -15.88 -15.21 3.17
N MET A 403 -15.19 -16.34 3.36
CA MET A 403 -14.21 -16.86 2.40
C MET A 403 -14.83 -17.14 1.03
N ILE A 404 -16.00 -17.79 0.97
CA ILE A 404 -16.73 -18.05 -0.28
C ILE A 404 -17.09 -16.74 -0.98
N ILE A 405 -17.57 -15.73 -0.25
CA ILE A 405 -17.91 -14.42 -0.80
C ILE A 405 -16.65 -13.76 -1.39
N SER A 406 -15.52 -13.79 -0.69
CA SER A 406 -14.27 -13.23 -1.19
C SER A 406 -13.78 -13.93 -2.47
N LEU A 407 -13.84 -15.26 -2.52
CA LEU A 407 -13.46 -16.04 -3.71
C LEU A 407 -14.37 -15.74 -4.91
N ARG A 408 -15.67 -15.52 -4.67
CA ARG A 408 -16.61 -15.06 -5.71
C ARG A 408 -16.28 -13.67 -6.21
N GLY A 409 -15.92 -12.75 -5.32
CA GLY A 409 -15.43 -11.41 -5.69
C GLY A 409 -14.20 -11.47 -6.59
N LEU A 410 -13.21 -12.30 -6.24
CA LEU A 410 -12.01 -12.50 -7.05
C LEU A 410 -12.34 -13.08 -8.44
N THR A 411 -13.29 -14.02 -8.50
CA THR A 411 -13.81 -14.59 -9.75
C THR A 411 -14.48 -13.53 -10.62
N ALA A 412 -15.30 -12.66 -10.01
CA ALA A 412 -15.95 -11.57 -10.72
C ALA A 412 -14.94 -10.59 -11.32
N TYR A 413 -13.85 -10.30 -10.59
CA TYR A 413 -12.77 -9.45 -11.11
C TYR A 413 -12.08 -10.07 -12.34
N SER A 414 -11.76 -11.38 -12.33
CA SER A 414 -11.15 -12.03 -13.49
C SER A 414 -12.09 -12.03 -14.70
N LYS A 415 -13.40 -12.24 -14.49
CA LYS A 415 -14.42 -12.10 -15.55
C LYS A 415 -14.52 -10.66 -16.08
N ASN A 416 -14.33 -9.65 -15.23
CA ASN A 416 -14.26 -8.26 -15.68
C ASN A 416 -13.02 -8.00 -16.55
N LEU A 417 -11.86 -8.57 -16.18
CA LEU A 417 -10.64 -8.52 -17.00
C LEU A 417 -10.82 -9.21 -18.35
N ALA A 418 -11.48 -10.36 -18.38
CA ALA A 418 -11.78 -11.06 -19.63
C ALA A 418 -12.61 -10.18 -20.58
N ARG A 419 -13.67 -9.54 -20.05
CA ARG A 419 -14.51 -8.61 -20.83
C ARG A 419 -13.73 -7.38 -21.30
N GLN A 420 -12.85 -6.82 -20.47
CA GLN A 420 -12.00 -5.70 -20.88
C GLN A 420 -11.06 -6.11 -22.01
N ALA A 421 -10.33 -7.22 -21.85
CA ALA A 421 -9.38 -7.70 -22.85
C ALA A 421 -10.08 -7.98 -24.20
N ALA A 422 -11.27 -8.59 -24.19
CA ALA A 422 -12.06 -8.80 -25.39
C ALA A 422 -12.52 -7.49 -26.05
N ALA A 423 -12.91 -6.49 -25.26
CA ALA A 423 -13.30 -5.18 -25.79
C ALA A 423 -12.10 -4.43 -26.39
N GLU A 424 -10.93 -4.49 -25.73
CA GLU A 424 -9.69 -3.92 -26.25
C GLU A 424 -9.24 -4.64 -27.53
N ALA A 425 -9.34 -5.98 -27.59
CA ALA A 425 -9.01 -6.75 -28.79
C ALA A 425 -9.85 -6.34 -30.00
N ALA A 426 -11.16 -6.15 -29.81
CA ALA A 426 -12.07 -5.74 -30.88
C ALA A 426 -11.76 -4.33 -31.44
N ALA A 427 -11.13 -3.48 -30.64
CA ALA A 427 -10.74 -2.11 -31.01
C ALA A 427 -9.26 -1.99 -31.43
N GLU A 428 -8.46 -3.06 -31.30
CA GLU A 428 -7.03 -3.03 -31.56
C GLU A 428 -6.73 -3.08 -33.07
N ALA A 429 -5.83 -2.18 -33.51
CA ALA A 429 -5.43 -2.05 -34.89
C ALA A 429 -4.23 -2.95 -35.23
N ASP A 430 -3.32 -3.16 -34.28
CA ASP A 430 -2.17 -4.04 -34.46
C ASP A 430 -2.63 -5.52 -34.38
N PRO A 431 -2.51 -6.31 -35.47
CA PRO A 431 -2.93 -7.70 -35.47
C PRO A 431 -2.22 -8.56 -34.42
N GLN A 432 -0.95 -8.28 -34.12
CA GLN A 432 -0.20 -9.05 -33.13
C GLN A 432 -0.75 -8.76 -31.73
N ARG A 433 -0.95 -7.48 -31.40
CA ARG A 433 -1.52 -7.09 -30.10
C ARG A 433 -2.96 -7.58 -29.94
N ARG A 434 -3.75 -7.60 -31.02
CA ARG A 434 -5.11 -8.15 -30.98
C ARG A 434 -5.12 -9.62 -30.55
N VAL A 435 -4.25 -10.45 -31.14
CA VAL A 435 -4.14 -11.88 -30.76
C VAL A 435 -3.73 -12.03 -29.29
N GLU A 436 -2.81 -11.20 -28.79
CA GLU A 436 -2.44 -11.19 -27.37
C GLU A 436 -3.63 -10.86 -26.45
N LEU A 437 -4.46 -9.88 -26.83
CA LEU A 437 -5.64 -9.46 -26.07
C LEU A 437 -6.76 -10.51 -26.11
N GLU A 438 -7.00 -11.12 -27.27
CA GLU A 438 -7.91 -12.27 -27.41
C GLU A 438 -7.47 -13.42 -26.50
N ARG A 439 -6.16 -13.71 -26.50
CA ARG A 439 -5.59 -14.73 -25.62
C ARG A 439 -5.75 -14.36 -24.13
N LEU A 440 -5.53 -13.11 -23.74
CA LEU A 440 -5.78 -12.64 -22.37
C LEU A 440 -7.25 -12.77 -21.97
N ALA A 441 -8.18 -12.53 -22.89
CA ALA A 441 -9.61 -12.71 -22.64
C ALA A 441 -9.95 -14.17 -22.37
N GLU A 442 -9.39 -15.10 -23.14
CA GLU A 442 -9.53 -16.55 -22.90
C GLU A 442 -8.93 -16.97 -21.56
N ILE A 443 -7.71 -16.51 -21.26
CA ILE A 443 -7.02 -16.80 -20.00
C ILE A 443 -7.87 -16.34 -18.82
N CYS A 444 -8.32 -15.08 -18.81
CA CYS A 444 -9.09 -14.52 -17.70
C CYS A 444 -10.50 -15.12 -17.57
N SER A 445 -11.01 -15.75 -18.63
CA SER A 445 -12.27 -16.50 -18.59
C SER A 445 -12.10 -17.88 -17.95
N GLN A 446 -10.88 -18.43 -17.98
CA GLN A 446 -10.50 -19.68 -17.33
C GLN A 446 -10.07 -19.46 -15.88
N VAL A 447 -9.04 -18.63 -15.68
CA VAL A 447 -8.45 -18.35 -14.37
C VAL A 447 -8.97 -17.02 -13.82
N VAL A 448 -9.22 -16.89 -12.52
CA VAL A 448 -8.92 -17.83 -11.43
C VAL A 448 -10.08 -18.77 -11.08
N GLU A 449 -11.17 -18.80 -11.85
CA GLU A 449 -12.34 -19.62 -11.52
C GLU A 449 -12.01 -21.12 -11.52
N TYR A 450 -11.29 -21.56 -12.55
CA TYR A 450 -10.95 -22.95 -12.79
C TYR A 450 -9.42 -23.16 -12.77
N PRO A 451 -8.96 -24.42 -12.70
CA PRO A 451 -7.53 -24.73 -12.69
C PRO A 451 -6.80 -24.16 -13.91
N ALA A 452 -5.55 -23.73 -13.71
CA ALA A 452 -4.67 -23.33 -14.79
C ALA A 452 -4.27 -24.56 -15.63
N ARG A 453 -4.08 -24.38 -16.94
CA ARG A 453 -3.75 -25.46 -17.89
C ARG A 453 -2.45 -25.23 -18.65
N THR A 454 -2.00 -23.98 -18.72
CA THR A 454 -0.78 -23.54 -19.43
C THR A 454 0.03 -22.60 -18.54
N LEU A 455 1.27 -22.31 -18.93
CA LEU A 455 2.12 -21.36 -18.19
C LEU A 455 1.49 -19.95 -18.14
N ASP A 456 0.95 -19.45 -19.26
CA ASP A 456 0.24 -18.16 -19.32
C ASP A 456 -0.94 -18.09 -18.35
N GLU A 457 -1.73 -19.15 -18.24
CA GLU A 457 -2.84 -19.23 -17.30
C GLU A 457 -2.34 -19.27 -15.85
N ALA A 458 -1.29 -20.03 -15.56
CA ALA A 458 -0.73 -20.14 -14.22
C ALA A 458 -0.16 -18.80 -13.72
N ILE A 459 0.61 -18.08 -14.54
CA ILE A 459 1.18 -16.79 -14.16
C ILE A 459 0.08 -15.72 -14.00
N ASN A 460 -0.91 -15.69 -14.89
CA ASN A 460 -2.05 -14.77 -14.74
C ASN A 460 -2.89 -15.13 -13.49
N ALA A 461 -3.07 -16.41 -13.17
CA ALA A 461 -3.78 -16.84 -11.98
C ALA A 461 -3.09 -16.37 -10.69
N ILE A 462 -1.76 -16.53 -10.61
CA ILE A 462 -0.94 -16.02 -9.50
C ILE A 462 -1.10 -14.52 -9.37
N TRP A 463 -0.95 -13.77 -10.47
CA TRP A 463 -1.02 -12.32 -10.43
C TRP A 463 -2.41 -11.80 -10.05
N ILE A 464 -3.48 -12.32 -10.65
CA ILE A 464 -4.86 -11.93 -10.31
C ILE A 464 -5.16 -12.23 -8.84
N THR A 465 -4.69 -13.37 -8.32
CA THR A 465 -4.79 -13.71 -6.90
C THR A 465 -4.02 -12.72 -6.03
N MET A 466 -2.80 -12.34 -6.45
CA MET A 466 -1.97 -11.37 -5.75
C MET A 466 -2.60 -9.98 -5.73
N VAL A 467 -3.26 -9.56 -6.81
CA VAL A 467 -4.07 -8.33 -6.84
C VAL A 467 -5.17 -8.40 -5.78
N GLY A 468 -5.87 -9.54 -5.66
CA GLY A 468 -6.81 -9.76 -4.56
C GLY A 468 -6.17 -9.61 -3.18
N ALA A 469 -5.01 -10.22 -2.96
CA ALA A 469 -4.27 -10.12 -1.70
C ALA A 469 -3.84 -8.68 -1.37
N HIS A 470 -3.42 -7.89 -2.37
CA HIS A 470 -3.11 -6.47 -2.21
C HIS A 470 -4.35 -5.63 -1.88
N ILE A 471 -5.55 -6.02 -2.30
CA ILE A 471 -6.78 -5.30 -1.93
C ILE A 471 -7.20 -5.67 -0.50
N GLU A 472 -7.00 -6.92 -0.09
CA GLU A 472 -7.36 -7.40 1.24
C GLU A 472 -6.44 -6.87 2.34
N ASN A 473 -5.14 -6.78 2.08
CA ASN A 473 -4.12 -6.55 3.09
C ASN A 473 -3.10 -5.52 2.64
N THR A 474 -2.48 -4.85 3.59
CA THR A 474 -1.42 -3.91 3.28
C THR A 474 -0.22 -4.66 2.70
N ASN A 475 0.17 -4.24 1.51
CA ASN A 475 1.25 -4.82 0.75
C ASN A 475 2.63 -4.55 1.42
N ALA A 476 2.97 -5.37 2.42
CA ALA A 476 4.27 -5.34 3.10
C ALA A 476 4.69 -6.74 3.54
N GLY A 477 5.54 -7.40 2.76
CA GLY A 477 5.98 -8.79 2.99
C GLY A 477 4.95 -9.84 2.55
N LEU A 478 4.08 -9.54 1.58
CA LEU A 478 3.31 -10.58 0.88
C LEU A 478 4.24 -11.21 -0.16
N SER A 479 4.66 -12.46 0.07
CA SER A 479 5.69 -13.10 -0.73
C SER A 479 5.10 -14.08 -1.74
N LEU A 480 5.77 -14.20 -2.88
CA LEU A 480 5.36 -15.03 -4.00
C LEU A 480 5.88 -16.48 -3.89
N GLY A 481 6.79 -16.75 -2.95
CA GLY A 481 7.20 -18.13 -2.63
C GLY A 481 8.00 -18.82 -3.73
N ARG A 482 7.84 -20.14 -3.86
CA ARG A 482 8.65 -21.01 -4.73
C ARG A 482 8.09 -21.10 -6.15
N LEU A 483 8.08 -19.95 -6.84
CA LEU A 483 7.45 -19.81 -8.15
C LEU A 483 8.04 -20.76 -9.20
N ASP A 484 9.34 -21.02 -9.15
CA ASP A 484 10.00 -22.01 -10.01
C ASP A 484 9.35 -23.39 -9.89
N GLN A 485 9.13 -23.87 -8.66
CA GLN A 485 8.54 -25.18 -8.40
C GLN A 485 7.08 -25.26 -8.82
N TRP A 486 6.31 -24.19 -8.59
CA TRP A 486 4.88 -24.19 -8.88
C TRP A 486 4.58 -23.99 -10.36
N LEU A 487 5.47 -23.32 -11.10
CA LEU A 487 5.31 -23.06 -12.53
C LEU A 487 5.97 -24.12 -13.42
N GLN A 488 6.97 -24.85 -12.92
CA GLN A 488 7.67 -25.90 -13.68
C GLN A 488 6.72 -26.93 -14.33
N PRO A 489 5.67 -27.46 -13.65
CA PRO A 489 4.75 -28.42 -14.29
C PRO A 489 4.03 -27.86 -15.51
N TYR A 490 3.70 -26.56 -15.50
CA TYR A 490 3.03 -25.89 -16.60
C TYR A 490 3.98 -25.64 -17.77
N PHE A 491 5.19 -25.17 -17.48
CA PHE A 491 6.25 -25.00 -18.48
C PHE A 491 6.60 -26.33 -19.16
N ALA A 492 6.83 -27.39 -18.39
CA ALA A 492 7.18 -28.71 -18.92
C ALA A 492 6.05 -29.31 -19.77
N SER A 493 4.80 -29.17 -19.32
CA SER A 493 3.61 -29.61 -20.06
C SER A 493 3.49 -28.90 -21.41
N ASP A 494 3.71 -27.59 -21.45
CA ASP A 494 3.65 -26.83 -22.70
C ASP A 494 4.83 -27.15 -23.63
N MET A 495 6.04 -27.28 -23.09
CA MET A 495 7.25 -27.69 -23.85
C MET A 495 7.10 -29.07 -24.50
N ALA A 496 6.47 -30.03 -23.80
CA ALA A 496 6.26 -31.39 -24.30
C ALA A 496 5.33 -31.45 -25.52
N LYS A 497 4.50 -30.42 -25.75
CA LYS A 497 3.60 -30.33 -26.92
C LYS A 497 4.33 -29.85 -28.18
N LEU A 498 5.56 -29.34 -28.05
CA LEU A 498 6.34 -28.75 -29.13
C LEU A 498 7.24 -29.79 -29.79
N ALA A 499 7.19 -29.86 -31.11
CA ALA A 499 7.84 -30.90 -31.90
C ALA A 499 9.21 -30.48 -32.41
N THR A 500 9.36 -29.20 -32.79
CA THR A 500 10.60 -28.69 -33.40
C THR A 500 11.47 -27.94 -32.40
N LYS A 501 12.76 -27.79 -32.72
CA LYS A 501 13.68 -27.00 -31.91
C LYS A 501 13.32 -25.52 -31.96
N GLU A 502 12.91 -25.04 -33.13
CA GLU A 502 12.53 -23.66 -33.39
C GLU A 502 11.29 -23.26 -32.57
N GLU A 503 10.28 -24.13 -32.51
CA GLU A 503 9.09 -23.93 -31.67
C GLU A 503 9.46 -23.81 -30.17
N ARG A 504 10.38 -24.67 -29.70
CA ARG A 504 10.86 -24.68 -28.32
C ARG A 504 11.64 -23.42 -27.98
N GLU A 505 12.53 -22.98 -28.86
CA GLU A 505 13.29 -21.74 -28.70
C GLU A 505 12.37 -20.51 -28.68
N GLU A 506 11.36 -20.46 -29.54
CA GLU A 506 10.35 -19.40 -29.54
C GLU A 506 9.53 -19.40 -28.24
N TYR A 507 9.12 -20.58 -27.77
CA TYR A 507 8.38 -20.71 -26.51
C TYR A 507 9.23 -20.29 -25.29
N ILE A 508 10.51 -20.69 -25.21
CA ILE A 508 11.42 -20.25 -24.15
C ILE A 508 11.54 -18.72 -24.15
N LYS A 509 11.72 -18.11 -25.33
CA LYS A 509 11.73 -16.64 -25.44
C LYS A 509 10.41 -16.03 -24.94
N ARG A 510 9.27 -16.60 -25.30
CA ARG A 510 7.94 -16.14 -24.85
C ARG A 510 7.74 -16.34 -23.34
N ALA A 511 8.28 -17.39 -22.75
CA ALA A 511 8.25 -17.64 -21.30
C ALA A 511 9.09 -16.61 -20.54
N ILE A 512 10.28 -16.27 -21.03
CA ILE A 512 11.10 -15.17 -20.47
C ILE A 512 10.34 -13.85 -20.55
N GLU A 513 9.71 -13.53 -21.69
CA GLU A 513 8.92 -12.29 -21.83
C GLU A 513 7.71 -12.27 -20.88
N LEU A 514 7.02 -13.40 -20.70
CA LEU A 514 5.90 -13.54 -19.78
C LEU A 514 6.31 -13.33 -18.31
N VAL A 515 7.38 -13.99 -17.88
CA VAL A 515 7.94 -13.84 -16.53
C VAL A 515 8.45 -12.41 -16.31
N GLY A 516 9.05 -11.79 -17.33
CA GLY A 516 9.42 -10.38 -17.30
C GLY A 516 8.23 -9.46 -17.13
N CYS A 517 7.13 -9.70 -17.85
CA CYS A 517 5.89 -8.94 -17.67
C CYS A 517 5.39 -9.06 -16.24
N PHE A 518 5.38 -10.29 -15.69
CA PHE A 518 5.01 -10.57 -14.31
C PHE A 518 5.89 -9.82 -13.29
N PHE A 519 7.22 -9.77 -13.48
CA PHE A 519 8.12 -8.99 -12.63
C PHE A 519 7.74 -7.52 -12.58
N PHE A 520 7.45 -6.90 -13.73
CA PHE A 520 7.02 -5.50 -13.79
C PHE A 520 5.58 -5.27 -13.33
N ARG A 521 4.75 -6.31 -13.22
CA ARG A 521 3.48 -6.24 -12.50
C ARG A 521 3.69 -6.20 -10.99
N CYS A 522 4.65 -6.95 -10.47
CA CYS A 522 5.01 -6.90 -9.05
C CYS A 522 5.54 -5.50 -8.61
N THR A 523 5.89 -4.63 -9.56
CA THR A 523 6.31 -3.24 -9.31
C THR A 523 5.25 -2.19 -9.66
N ASP A 524 4.00 -2.57 -9.95
CA ASP A 524 2.94 -1.64 -10.38
C ASP A 524 2.41 -0.72 -9.25
N HIS A 525 2.90 -0.91 -8.03
CA HIS A 525 2.56 -0.10 -6.89
C HIS A 525 3.66 -0.10 -5.82
N LEU A 526 3.58 0.89 -4.95
CA LEU A 526 4.42 1.07 -3.78
C LEU A 526 3.55 1.11 -2.51
N PRO A 527 4.09 0.71 -1.35
CA PRO A 527 3.43 0.96 -0.08
C PRO A 527 3.18 2.46 0.12
N CYS A 528 1.93 2.85 0.39
CA CYS A 528 1.63 4.25 0.72
C CYS A 528 1.91 4.49 2.20
N MET A 529 3.05 5.12 2.49
CA MET A 529 3.51 5.34 3.87
C MET A 529 3.50 6.82 4.27
N PRO A 530 3.24 7.15 5.56
CA PRO A 530 3.49 8.48 6.08
C PRO A 530 5.00 8.77 6.12
N TYR A 531 5.40 10.03 6.12
CA TYR A 531 6.81 10.41 6.04
C TYR A 531 7.65 9.87 7.21
N ILE A 532 7.06 9.73 8.41
CA ILE A 532 7.75 9.11 9.55
C ILE A 532 8.25 7.68 9.27
N ALA A 533 7.51 6.91 8.47
CA ALA A 533 7.88 5.55 8.14
C ALA A 533 9.12 5.48 7.23
N THR A 534 9.40 6.52 6.44
CA THR A 534 10.61 6.54 5.60
C THR A 534 11.90 6.57 6.43
N ILE A 535 11.84 7.09 7.66
CA ILE A 535 12.98 7.10 8.59
C ILE A 535 13.27 5.69 9.12
N TYR A 536 12.22 4.88 9.32
CA TYR A 536 12.34 3.51 9.83
C TYR A 536 12.73 2.50 8.77
N PHE A 537 12.09 2.61 7.60
CA PHE A 537 12.18 1.58 6.57
C PHE A 537 13.08 1.99 5.41
N GLY A 538 13.64 3.21 5.41
CA GLY A 538 14.44 3.71 4.29
C GLY A 538 13.67 3.77 2.96
N GLY A 539 12.34 3.77 3.06
CA GLY A 539 11.37 3.44 2.00
C GLY A 539 11.66 2.14 1.27
N SER A 540 11.80 1.08 2.07
CA SER A 540 11.67 -0.31 1.65
C SER A 540 10.48 -0.49 0.72
N SER A 541 10.66 -1.41 -0.20
CA SER A 541 9.61 -1.79 -1.14
C SER A 541 8.51 -2.60 -0.43
N SER A 542 7.61 -3.16 -1.21
CA SER A 542 6.67 -4.20 -0.81
C SER A 542 7.32 -5.45 -0.18
N ASP A 543 8.62 -5.66 -0.41
CA ASP A 543 9.42 -6.81 0.05
C ASP A 543 8.78 -8.16 -0.32
N GLN A 544 8.36 -8.27 -1.58
CA GLN A 544 7.74 -9.47 -2.17
C GLN A 544 8.82 -10.51 -2.50
N ALA A 545 9.07 -11.46 -1.60
CA ALA A 545 10.11 -12.45 -1.81
C ALA A 545 9.70 -13.53 -2.83
N ILE A 546 10.58 -13.78 -3.80
CA ILE A 546 10.55 -14.96 -4.68
C ILE A 546 11.70 -15.87 -4.23
N THR A 547 11.40 -17.14 -4.03
CA THR A 547 12.38 -18.19 -3.69
C THR A 547 12.58 -19.08 -4.90
N LEU A 548 13.83 -19.41 -5.24
CA LEU A 548 14.18 -20.26 -6.38
C LEU A 548 15.18 -21.35 -5.93
N GLY A 549 15.17 -22.49 -6.59
CA GLY A 549 16.04 -23.63 -6.29
C GLY A 549 15.79 -24.20 -4.89
N GLY A 550 16.85 -24.62 -4.21
CA GLY A 550 16.79 -25.23 -2.89
C GLY A 550 16.58 -26.74 -2.96
N LEU A 551 15.84 -27.30 -1.99
CA LEU A 551 15.60 -28.74 -1.92
C LEU A 551 14.13 -29.11 -2.12
N THR A 552 13.86 -30.29 -2.66
CA THR A 552 12.53 -30.91 -2.69
C THR A 552 12.15 -31.40 -1.28
N PRO A 553 10.88 -31.75 -1.02
CA PRO A 553 10.47 -32.38 0.25
C PRO A 553 11.25 -33.67 0.58
N GLU A 554 11.74 -34.37 -0.45
CA GLU A 554 12.54 -35.58 -0.34
C GLU A 554 14.02 -35.32 -0.06
N GLY A 555 14.47 -34.06 -0.12
CA GLY A 555 15.85 -33.66 0.16
C GLY A 555 16.76 -33.61 -1.07
N GLU A 556 16.21 -33.74 -2.27
CA GLU A 556 16.94 -33.66 -3.54
C GLU A 556 17.07 -32.22 -4.02
N ASP A 557 18.00 -31.94 -4.93
CA ASP A 557 18.11 -30.63 -5.57
C ASP A 557 16.84 -30.27 -6.35
N ALA A 558 16.36 -29.05 -6.15
CA ALA A 558 15.12 -28.55 -6.75
C ALA A 558 15.35 -27.61 -7.94
N VAL A 559 16.60 -27.35 -8.35
CA VAL A 559 16.88 -26.52 -9.53
C VAL A 559 16.23 -27.12 -10.79
N ASN A 560 15.55 -26.27 -11.58
CA ASN A 560 14.82 -26.66 -12.79
C ASN A 560 14.85 -25.57 -13.87
N ASP A 561 14.22 -25.80 -15.02
CA ASP A 561 14.18 -24.82 -16.13
C ASP A 561 13.63 -23.46 -15.69
N MET A 562 12.53 -23.44 -14.91
CA MET A 562 11.95 -22.20 -14.41
C MET A 562 12.87 -21.44 -13.46
N THR A 563 13.70 -22.13 -12.67
CA THR A 563 14.74 -21.52 -11.83
C THR A 563 15.61 -20.59 -12.67
N TYR A 564 16.09 -21.10 -13.79
CA TYR A 564 16.95 -20.37 -14.72
C TYR A 564 16.21 -19.28 -15.50
N ILE A 565 14.97 -19.50 -15.90
CA ILE A 565 14.14 -18.46 -16.54
C ILE A 565 13.95 -17.27 -15.60
N PHE A 566 13.66 -17.51 -14.31
CA PHE A 566 13.52 -16.44 -13.32
C PHE A 566 14.86 -15.72 -13.05
N LEU A 567 15.96 -16.46 -12.94
CA LEU A 567 17.30 -15.85 -12.82
C LEU A 567 17.63 -14.99 -14.04
N LYS A 568 17.27 -15.45 -15.24
CA LYS A 568 17.51 -14.72 -16.49
C LYS A 568 16.70 -13.43 -16.59
N VAL A 569 15.47 -13.42 -16.10
CA VAL A 569 14.65 -12.19 -16.03
C VAL A 569 15.16 -11.22 -14.97
N THR A 570 15.82 -11.74 -13.92
CA THR A 570 16.39 -10.94 -12.84
C THR A 570 17.71 -10.25 -13.27
N GLU A 571 18.52 -10.95 -14.08
CA GLU A 571 19.73 -10.41 -14.74
C GLU A 571 19.38 -9.24 -15.69
#